data_AF-A0AAI9B739-F1
#
_entry.id   AF-A0AAI9B739-F1
#
_cell.length_a   1.000
_cell.length_b   1.000
_cell.length_c   1.000
_cell.angle_alpha   90.00
_cell.angle_beta   90.00
_cell.angle_gamma   90.00
#
_symmetry.space_group_name_H-M   'P 1'
#
loop_
_entity.id
_entity.type
_entity.pdbx_description
1 polymer ?
#
loop_
_entity_poly.entity_id
_entity_poly.type
_entity_poly.pdbx_seq_one_letter_code
_entity_poly.pdbx_strand_id
1 'polypeptide(L)'
;MTIYFINWVADYELKMIQYLKKKYKIKNITTPNKYNWVNKKISKLGMDNAWLGRLFIKHHLNAVKKDDIIIFNDSVINKGINKQILRNINYRKLLLLRNTVSEDFIFDNSNYFDIIYNFEHRFIGNEKTKAIK
;
A
#
# COMPACT_ATOMS: atom_id res chain seq x y z
N MET A 1 4.82 0.28 17.02
CA MET A 1 4.60 0.79 15.66
C MET A 1 5.82 0.57 14.77
N THR A 2 5.61 -0.21 13.71
CA THR A 2 6.48 -0.43 12.55
C THR A 2 5.77 0.12 11.32
N ILE A 3 6.52 0.74 10.41
CA ILE A 3 5.98 1.25 9.14
C ILE A 3 6.40 0.29 8.02
N TYR A 4 5.44 -0.17 7.23
CA TYR A 4 5.64 -1.08 6.13
C TYR A 4 5.46 -0.34 4.81
N PHE A 5 6.49 -0.28 3.99
CA PHE A 5 6.40 0.21 2.62
C PHE A 5 6.18 -1.00 1.71
N ILE A 6 5.11 -1.00 0.92
CA ILE A 6 4.78 -2.12 0.02
C ILE A 6 5.11 -1.75 -1.42
N ASN A 7 6.01 -2.52 -2.03
CA ASN A 7 6.43 -2.37 -3.44
C ASN A 7 7.03 -1.01 -3.79
N TRP A 8 7.75 -0.39 -2.85
CA TRP A 8 8.62 0.75 -3.12
C TRP A 8 9.97 0.22 -3.60
N VAL A 9 10.33 0.52 -4.84
CA VAL A 9 11.45 -0.12 -5.55
C VAL A 9 12.34 0.85 -6.31
N ALA A 10 11.93 2.11 -6.51
CA ALA A 10 12.76 3.09 -7.21
C ALA A 10 13.94 3.54 -6.33
N ASP A 11 15.10 3.82 -6.92
CA ASP A 11 16.31 4.10 -6.15
C ASP A 11 16.16 5.28 -5.17
N TYR A 12 15.46 6.34 -5.58
CA TYR A 12 15.21 7.49 -4.71
C TYR A 12 14.24 7.16 -3.56
N GLU A 13 13.24 6.29 -3.80
CA GLU A 13 12.34 5.78 -2.77
C GLU A 13 13.11 4.97 -1.73
N LEU A 14 14.01 4.11 -2.19
CA LEU A 14 14.84 3.27 -1.33
C LEU A 14 15.80 4.13 -0.49
N LYS A 15 16.42 5.16 -1.09
CA LYS A 15 17.24 6.14 -0.36
C LYS A 15 16.43 6.86 0.72
N MET A 16 15.22 7.32 0.40
CA MET A 16 14.32 7.94 1.38
C MET A 16 13.97 6.98 2.52
N ILE A 17 13.56 5.75 2.21
CA ILE A 17 13.24 4.72 3.21
C ILE A 17 14.45 4.43 4.10
N GLN A 18 15.66 4.36 3.52
CA GLN A 18 16.90 4.15 4.26
C GLN A 18 17.20 5.31 5.21
N TYR A 19 16.93 6.55 4.81
CA TYR A 19 17.04 7.70 5.70
C TYR A 19 16.04 7.62 6.87
N LEU A 20 14.78 7.31 6.58
CA LEU A 20 13.74 7.21 7.61
C LEU A 20 14.00 6.06 8.61
N LYS A 21 14.65 4.97 8.17
CA LYS A 21 15.07 3.85 9.04
C LYS A 21 16.00 4.27 10.18
N LYS A 22 16.69 5.41 10.06
CA LYS A 22 17.55 5.94 11.14
C LYS A 22 16.74 6.32 12.39
N LYS A 23 15.47 6.69 12.22
CA LYS A 23 14.61 7.20 13.32
C LYS A 23 13.40 6.31 13.60
N TYR A 24 12.93 5.55 12.62
CA TYR A 24 11.71 4.76 12.72
C TYR A 24 11.96 3.28 12.40
N LYS A 25 11.17 2.39 13.01
CA LYS A 25 11.17 0.96 12.64
C LYS A 25 10.46 0.80 11.29
N ILE A 26 11.21 0.56 10.23
CA ILE A 26 10.66 0.47 8.86
C ILE A 26 11.03 -0.86 8.20
N LYS A 27 10.04 -1.48 7.55
CA LYS A 27 10.21 -2.63 6.67
C LYS A 27 9.78 -2.25 5.25
N ASN A 28 10.60 -2.58 4.26
CA ASN A 28 10.20 -2.50 2.86
C ASN A 28 9.91 -3.93 2.39
N ILE A 29 8.70 -4.17 1.90
CA ILE A 29 8.24 -5.48 1.45
C ILE A 29 7.97 -5.39 -0.04
N THR A 30 8.68 -6.21 -0.81
CA THR A 30 8.43 -6.36 -2.24
C THR A 30 7.65 -7.64 -2.49
N THR A 31 6.74 -7.58 -3.46
CA THR A 31 6.02 -8.75 -3.94
C THR A 31 6.95 -9.58 -4.81
N PRO A 32 7.19 -10.86 -4.47
CA PRO A 32 7.99 -11.73 -5.32
C PRO A 32 7.39 -11.87 -6.72
N ASN A 33 8.24 -11.88 -7.76
CA ASN A 33 7.82 -11.96 -9.16
C ASN A 33 6.86 -13.12 -9.46
N LYS A 34 6.99 -14.24 -8.75
CA LYS A 34 6.12 -15.40 -8.87
C LYS A 34 4.64 -15.04 -8.66
N TYR A 35 4.30 -14.19 -7.68
CA TYR A 35 2.92 -13.76 -7.45
C TYR A 35 2.36 -12.99 -8.65
N ASN A 36 3.13 -12.04 -9.18
CA ASN A 36 2.73 -11.25 -10.34
C ASN A 36 2.58 -12.11 -11.60
N TRP A 37 3.46 -13.10 -11.77
CA TRP A 37 3.37 -14.05 -12.89
C TRP A 37 2.12 -14.93 -12.79
N VAL A 38 1.83 -15.48 -11.60
CA VAL A 38 0.61 -16.28 -11.37
C VAL A 38 -0.63 -15.42 -11.61
N ASN A 39 -0.66 -14.20 -11.07
CA ASN A 39 -1.75 -13.24 -11.27
C ASN A 39 -2.01 -12.98 -12.76
N LYS A 40 -0.94 -12.72 -13.54
CA LYS A 40 -1.06 -12.50 -14.98
C LYS A 40 -1.66 -13.69 -15.72
N LYS A 41 -1.32 -14.92 -15.32
CA LYS A 41 -1.89 -16.14 -15.91
C LYS A 41 -3.36 -16.31 -15.56
N ILE A 42 -3.72 -16.17 -14.29
CA ILE A 42 -5.10 -16.37 -13.81
C ILE A 42 -6.03 -15.29 -14.36
N SER A 43 -5.60 -14.01 -14.35
CA SER A 43 -6.41 -12.91 -14.88
C SER A 43 -6.71 -13.07 -16.37
N LYS A 44 -5.79 -13.65 -17.16
CA LYS A 44 -6.03 -13.94 -18.58
C LYS A 44 -7.13 -14.97 -18.80
N LEU A 45 -7.36 -15.84 -17.82
CA LEU A 45 -8.43 -16.84 -17.84
C LEU A 45 -9.76 -16.29 -17.29
N GLY A 46 -9.83 -15.00 -16.92
CA GLY A 46 -11.02 -14.38 -16.34
C GLY A 46 -11.38 -14.89 -14.94
N MET A 47 -10.47 -15.61 -14.29
CA MET A 47 -10.72 -16.21 -12.98
C MET A 47 -10.42 -15.24 -11.84
N ASP A 48 -11.17 -15.37 -10.74
CA ASP A 48 -10.86 -14.65 -9.51
C ASP A 48 -9.50 -15.08 -8.92
N ASN A 49 -8.76 -14.10 -8.43
CA ASN A 49 -7.43 -14.26 -7.88
C ASN A 49 -7.25 -13.52 -6.55
N ALA A 50 -8.34 -13.13 -5.90
CA ALA A 50 -8.31 -12.46 -4.59
C ALA A 50 -7.52 -13.27 -3.53
N TRP A 51 -7.52 -14.60 -3.65
CA TRP A 51 -6.76 -15.50 -2.78
C TRP A 51 -5.24 -15.27 -2.80
N LEU A 52 -4.67 -14.74 -3.90
CA LEU A 52 -3.24 -14.41 -3.98
C LEU A 52 -2.87 -13.30 -2.97
N GLY A 53 -3.76 -12.33 -2.78
CA GLY A 53 -3.59 -11.28 -1.77
C GLY A 53 -3.55 -11.85 -0.35
N ARG A 54 -4.50 -12.75 -0.03
CA ARG A 54 -4.54 -13.44 1.28
C ARG A 54 -3.27 -14.26 1.53
N LEU A 55 -2.81 -14.99 0.50
CA LEU A 55 -1.59 -15.78 0.58
C LEU A 55 -0.36 -14.89 0.84
N PHE A 56 -0.24 -13.79 0.10
CA PHE A 56 0.85 -12.84 0.30
C PHE A 56 0.85 -12.26 1.72
N ILE A 57 -0.31 -11.83 2.22
CA ILE A 57 -0.45 -11.28 3.59
C ILE A 57 -0.02 -12.32 4.63
N LYS A 58 -0.47 -13.57 4.49
CA LYS A 58 -0.12 -14.66 5.40
C LYS A 58 1.39 -14.92 5.46
N HIS A 59 2.12 -14.81 4.34
CA HIS A 59 3.55 -15.10 4.30
C HIS A 59 4.45 -13.91 4.60
N HIS A 60 4.04 -12.70 4.21
CA HIS A 60 4.92 -11.52 4.22
C HIS A 60 4.47 -10.44 5.21
N LEU A 61 3.23 -10.48 5.69
CA LEU A 61 2.64 -9.49 6.60
C LEU A 61 2.06 -10.14 7.88
N ASN A 62 2.48 -11.36 8.24
CA ASN A 62 2.03 -12.06 9.44
C ASN A 62 2.42 -11.37 10.76
N ALA A 63 3.49 -10.57 10.75
CA ALA A 63 3.99 -9.85 11.92
C ALA A 63 3.40 -8.44 12.08
N VAL A 64 2.52 -8.01 11.18
CA VAL A 64 1.88 -6.69 11.24
C VAL A 64 0.92 -6.64 12.43
N LYS A 65 1.02 -5.60 13.23
CA LYS A 65 0.16 -5.35 14.39
C LYS A 65 -0.84 -4.23 14.11
N LYS A 66 -1.86 -4.10 14.96
CA LYS A 66 -2.94 -3.10 14.80
C LYS A 66 -2.42 -1.65 14.83
N ASP A 67 -1.33 -1.39 15.54
CA ASP A 67 -0.69 -0.07 15.65
C ASP A 67 0.31 0.22 14.53
N ASP A 68 0.61 -0.77 13.68
CA ASP A 68 1.52 -0.60 12.54
C ASP A 68 0.83 0.14 11.38
N ILE A 69 1.63 0.75 10.50
CA ILE A 69 1.15 1.51 9.34
C ILE A 69 1.67 0.86 8.07
N ILE A 70 0.78 0.62 7.11
CA ILE A 70 1.13 0.11 5.78
C ILE A 70 0.99 1.22 4.76
N ILE A 71 2.06 1.53 4.04
CA ILE A 71 2.15 2.63 3.08
C ILE A 71 2.30 2.08 1.67
N PHE A 72 1.38 2.51 0.80
CA PHE A 72 1.45 2.34 -0.65
C PHE A 72 1.71 3.68 -1.32
N ASN A 73 2.18 3.66 -2.57
CA ASN A 73 2.18 4.85 -3.41
C ASN A 73 1.29 4.66 -4.65
N ASP A 74 0.80 5.78 -5.17
CA ASP A 74 -0.09 5.90 -6.32
C ASP A 74 0.40 5.09 -7.54
N SER A 75 1.70 5.10 -7.82
CA SER A 75 2.28 4.49 -9.01
C SER A 75 2.28 2.95 -9.01
N VAL A 76 2.04 2.32 -7.85
CA VAL A 76 2.08 0.86 -7.71
C VAL A 76 0.76 0.22 -7.31
N ILE A 77 -0.23 0.97 -6.81
CA ILE A 77 -1.46 0.36 -6.25
C ILE A 77 -2.23 -0.54 -7.24
N ASN A 78 -2.23 -0.19 -8.52
CA ASN A 78 -2.92 -0.93 -9.58
C ASN A 78 -2.03 -1.96 -10.28
N LYS A 79 -0.78 -2.15 -9.83
CA LYS A 79 0.18 -3.08 -10.44
C LYS A 79 0.21 -4.43 -9.72
N GLY A 80 0.45 -5.49 -10.49
CA GLY A 80 0.67 -6.83 -9.94
C GLY A 80 -0.51 -7.32 -9.11
N ILE A 81 -0.23 -7.85 -7.93
CA ILE A 81 -1.26 -8.28 -6.96
C ILE A 81 -1.63 -7.20 -5.92
N ASN A 82 -1.20 -5.95 -6.08
CA ASN A 82 -1.40 -4.92 -5.04
C ASN A 82 -2.87 -4.65 -4.74
N LYS A 83 -3.74 -4.67 -5.75
CA LYS A 83 -5.19 -4.50 -5.54
C LYS A 83 -5.80 -5.65 -4.73
N GLN A 84 -5.33 -6.88 -4.96
CA GLN A 84 -5.71 -8.06 -4.18
C GLN A 84 -5.19 -7.96 -2.75
N ILE A 85 -3.96 -7.49 -2.55
CA ILE A 85 -3.40 -7.24 -1.22
C ILE A 85 -4.24 -6.19 -0.48
N LEU A 86 -4.50 -5.03 -1.10
CA LEU A 86 -5.25 -3.92 -0.51
C LEU A 86 -6.65 -4.33 -0.04
N ARG A 87 -7.35 -5.12 -0.86
CA ARG A 87 -8.69 -5.66 -0.55
C ARG A 87 -8.71 -6.59 0.66
N ASN A 88 -7.59 -7.23 0.99
CA ASN A 88 -7.51 -8.24 2.05
C ASN A 88 -6.73 -7.77 3.30
N ILE A 89 -6.14 -6.57 3.27
CA ILE A 89 -5.50 -5.96 4.44
C ILE A 89 -6.56 -5.29 5.31
N ASN A 90 -6.61 -5.70 6.58
CA ASN A 90 -7.47 -5.13 7.62
C ASN A 90 -6.71 -4.22 8.60
N TYR A 91 -5.45 -3.90 8.31
CA TYR A 91 -4.60 -3.02 9.11
C TYR A 91 -4.66 -1.59 8.58
N ARG A 92 -4.09 -0.64 9.35
CA ARG A 92 -4.04 0.76 8.96
C ARG A 92 -3.25 0.95 7.66
N LYS A 93 -3.92 1.46 6.64
CA LYS A 93 -3.40 1.69 5.29
C LYS A 93 -3.35 3.18 4.98
N LEU A 94 -2.21 3.61 4.46
CA LEU A 94 -1.99 4.96 3.96
C LEU A 94 -1.59 4.90 2.47
N LEU A 95 -2.23 5.75 1.67
CA LEU A 95 -1.82 6.01 0.30
C LEU A 95 -1.04 7.32 0.25
N LEU A 96 0.21 7.25 -0.19
CA LEU A 96 1.03 8.44 -0.42
C LEU A 96 1.00 8.79 -1.91
N LEU A 97 0.38 9.91 -2.25
CA LEU A 97 0.32 10.46 -3.59
C LEU A 97 1.62 11.24 -3.86
N ARG A 98 2.40 10.76 -4.83
CA ARG A 98 3.66 11.39 -5.23
C ARG A 98 3.56 12.14 -6.54
N ASN A 99 2.59 11.77 -7.36
CA ASN A 99 2.27 12.42 -8.62
C ASN A 99 0.92 13.11 -8.49
N THR A 100 0.67 14.09 -9.35
CA THR A 100 -0.66 14.61 -9.59
C THR A 100 -1.55 13.47 -10.10
N VAL A 101 -2.68 13.26 -9.44
CA VAL A 101 -3.68 12.24 -9.79
C VAL A 101 -5.04 12.91 -9.96
N SER A 102 -5.93 12.29 -10.72
CA SER A 102 -7.30 12.79 -10.87
C SER A 102 -8.11 12.60 -9.59
N GLU A 103 -9.19 13.37 -9.46
CA GLU A 103 -10.17 13.18 -8.37
C GLU A 103 -10.80 11.79 -8.42
N ASP A 104 -11.10 11.26 -9.60
CA ASP A 104 -11.62 9.89 -9.78
C ASP A 104 -10.69 8.85 -9.17
N PHE A 105 -9.37 9.01 -9.33
CA PHE A 105 -8.39 8.12 -8.73
C PHE A 105 -8.47 8.15 -7.20
N ILE A 106 -8.65 9.33 -6.60
CA ILE A 106 -8.80 9.48 -5.15
C ILE A 106 -10.10 8.81 -4.70
N PHE A 107 -11.19 9.06 -5.41
CA PHE A 107 -12.51 8.49 -5.13
C PHE A 107 -12.50 6.96 -5.15
N ASP A 108 -11.95 6.37 -6.21
CA ASP A 108 -11.82 4.91 -6.40
C ASP A 108 -11.02 4.22 -5.29
N ASN A 109 -10.10 4.95 -4.66
CA ASN A 109 -9.21 4.42 -3.64
C ASN A 109 -9.59 4.79 -2.20
N SER A 110 -10.48 5.76 -2.01
CA SER A 110 -10.93 6.24 -0.70
C SER A 110 -11.41 5.12 0.24
N ASN A 111 -12.10 4.10 -0.30
CA ASN A 111 -12.61 2.98 0.49
C ASN A 111 -11.55 1.95 0.89
N TYR A 112 -10.36 2.00 0.30
CA TYR A 112 -9.28 1.04 0.57
C TYR A 112 -8.25 1.56 1.58
N PHE A 113 -8.19 2.86 1.80
CA PHE A 113 -7.17 3.51 2.64
C PHE A 113 -7.79 4.31 3.76
N ASP A 114 -7.22 4.24 4.95
CA ASP A 114 -7.65 5.06 6.08
C ASP A 114 -7.25 6.53 5.90
N ILE A 115 -6.13 6.76 5.20
CA ILE A 115 -5.58 8.09 4.91
C ILE A 115 -5.03 8.10 3.49
N ILE A 116 -5.40 9.13 2.72
CA ILE A 116 -4.75 9.48 1.45
C ILE A 116 -4.02 10.81 1.67
N TYR A 117 -2.70 10.81 1.46
CA TYR A 117 -1.84 11.97 1.70
C TYR A 117 -1.26 12.48 0.38
N ASN A 118 -1.43 13.78 0.11
CA ASN A 118 -0.81 14.50 -1.00
C ASN A 118 0.20 15.52 -0.44
N PHE A 119 1.32 15.74 -1.14
CA PHE A 119 2.28 16.78 -0.80
C PHE A 119 1.81 18.19 -1.17
N GLU A 120 0.96 18.34 -2.19
CA GLU A 120 0.50 19.64 -2.69
C GLU A 120 -0.74 20.17 -1.95
N HIS A 121 -1.46 19.31 -1.24
CA HIS A 121 -2.65 19.68 -0.48
C HIS A 121 -2.51 19.22 0.97
N ARG A 122 -2.51 20.18 1.90
CA ARG A 122 -2.68 19.92 3.34
C ARG A 122 -3.93 19.06 3.50
N PHE A 123 -3.76 17.77 3.81
CA PHE A 123 -4.81 16.81 4.19
C PHE A 123 -6.11 16.89 3.35
N ILE A 124 -6.24 16.03 2.32
CA ILE A 124 -7.56 15.66 1.80
C ILE A 124 -8.10 14.54 2.69
N GLY A 125 -8.39 14.87 3.94
CA GLY A 125 -9.08 13.98 4.86
C GLY A 125 -10.55 14.34 4.89
N ASN A 126 -11.43 13.37 4.63
CA ASN A 126 -12.80 13.44 5.14
C ASN A 126 -12.71 13.72 6.65
N GLU A 127 -13.49 14.67 7.15
CA GLU A 127 -13.65 15.02 8.58
C GLU A 127 -14.22 13.87 9.43
N LYS A 128 -13.55 12.71 9.48
CA LYS A 128 -13.94 11.57 10.33
C LYS A 128 -12.82 10.99 11.18
N THR A 129 -11.62 11.55 11.17
CA THR A 129 -10.64 11.28 12.22
C THR A 129 -10.29 12.57 12.95
N LYS A 130 -11.03 12.79 14.04
CA LYS A 130 -10.69 13.77 15.07
C LYS A 130 -9.19 13.71 15.35
N ALA A 131 -8.61 14.92 15.42
CA ALA A 131 -7.33 15.18 16.03
C ALA A 131 -7.10 14.27 17.24
N ILE A 132 -6.08 13.42 17.16
CA ILE A 132 -5.46 12.88 18.35
C ILE A 132 -4.49 13.97 18.80
N LYS A 133 -4.86 14.66 19.88
CA LYS A 133 -3.96 15.47 20.69
C LYS A 133 -2.87 14.59 21.31
#